data_AF-A0A3D5JBV0-F1
#
_entry.id   AF-A0A3D5JBV0-F1
#
_cell.length_a   1.000
_cell.length_b   1.000
_cell.length_c   1.000
_cell.angle_alpha   90.00
_cell.angle_beta   90.00
_cell.angle_gamma   90.00
#
_symmetry.space_group_name_H-M   'P 1'
#
loop_
_entity.id
_entity.type
_entity.pdbx_description
1 polymer ?
#
loop_
_entity_poly.entity_id
_entity_poly.type
_entity_poly.pdbx_seq_one_letter_code
_entity_poly.pdbx_strand_id
1 'polypeptide(L)'
;MDLLCQWQLRHALQHQQALFSEQQLMSWASEIELRHRSYARTEREIERYWKLRYVGQHLGQVFAARVRRELNQRIEIELEDLGLVCQLPGSRPKGTQLGIEVMQVDPEGGTLFGEFRNHPGEANSGAQ
;
A
#
# COMPACT_ATOMS: atom_id res chain seq x y z
N MET A 1 10.90 -11.94 14.58
CA MET A 1 11.12 -13.40 14.40
C MET A 1 12.59 -13.69 14.16
N ASP A 2 13.23 -12.97 13.24
CA ASP A 2 14.60 -13.25 12.80
C ASP A 2 15.62 -13.33 13.93
N LEU A 3 15.57 -12.43 14.92
CA LEU A 3 16.48 -12.46 16.06
C LEU A 3 16.35 -13.75 16.90
N LEU A 4 15.12 -14.24 17.12
CA LEU A 4 14.89 -15.51 17.84
C LEU A 4 15.43 -16.70 17.03
N CYS A 5 15.19 -16.69 15.71
CA CYS A 5 15.73 -17.70 14.80
C CYS A 5 17.27 -17.71 14.83
N GLN A 6 17.90 -16.52 14.78
CA GLN A 6 19.35 -16.38 14.86
C GLN A 6 19.92 -16.93 16.17
N TRP A 7 19.27 -16.68 17.31
CA TRP A 7 19.70 -17.22 18.61
C TRP A 7 19.59 -18.74 18.67
N GLN A 8 18.47 -19.32 18.21
CA GLN A 8 18.29 -20.77 18.17
C GLN A 8 19.30 -21.45 17.24
N LEU A 9 19.50 -20.90 16.03
CA LEU A 9 20.48 -21.41 15.07
C LEU A 9 21.91 -21.34 15.63
N ARG A 10 22.28 -20.23 16.28
CA ARG A 10 23.60 -20.08 16.89
C ARG A 10 23.86 -21.12 17.98
N HIS A 11 22.89 -21.39 18.84
CA HIS A 11 23.01 -22.43 19.87
C HIS A 11 23.13 -23.83 19.26
N ALA A 12 22.32 -24.13 18.24
CA ALA A 12 22.38 -25.40 17.54
C ALA A 12 23.76 -25.63 16.88
N LEU A 13 24.30 -24.62 16.20
CA LEU A 13 25.64 -24.67 15.58
C LEU A 13 26.78 -24.84 16.58
N GLN A 14 26.58 -24.40 17.82
CA GLN A 14 27.56 -24.55 18.91
C GLN A 14 27.36 -25.83 19.72
N HIS A 15 26.45 -26.72 19.30
CA HIS A 15 26.05 -27.92 20.03
C HIS A 15 25.60 -27.64 21.48
N GLN A 16 25.05 -26.45 21.71
CA GLN A 16 24.49 -26.05 23.00
C GLN A 16 23.01 -26.40 23.07
N GLN A 17 22.47 -26.48 24.29
CA GLN A 17 21.04 -26.62 24.48
C GLN A 17 20.30 -25.41 23.87
N ALA A 18 19.13 -25.68 23.28
CA ALA A 18 18.25 -24.65 22.74
C ALA A 18 17.93 -23.60 23.81
N LEU A 19 18.05 -22.32 23.44
CA LEU A 19 17.85 -21.21 24.36
C LEU A 19 16.38 -21.08 24.80
N PHE A 20 15.46 -21.48 23.93
CA PHE A 20 14.03 -21.49 24.22
C PHE A 20 13.42 -22.86 23.90
N SER A 21 12.45 -23.28 24.70
CA SER A 21 11.61 -24.43 24.39
C SER A 21 10.61 -24.11 23.26
N GLU A 22 10.00 -25.15 22.70
CA GLU A 22 8.93 -25.01 21.70
C GLU A 22 7.77 -24.15 22.22
N GLN A 23 7.32 -24.37 23.47
CA GLN A 23 6.23 -23.60 24.07
C GLN A 23 6.60 -22.11 24.21
N GLN A 24 7.85 -21.81 24.58
CA GLN A 24 8.35 -20.44 24.64
C GLN A 24 8.38 -19.80 23.25
N LEU A 25 8.83 -20.53 22.22
CA LEU A 25 8.84 -20.03 20.84
C LEU A 25 7.42 -19.75 20.32
N MET A 26 6.45 -20.61 20.62
CA MET A 26 5.04 -20.39 20.24
C MET A 26 4.44 -19.17 20.94
N SER A 27 4.76 -18.97 22.22
CA SER A 27 4.36 -17.77 22.97
C SER A 27 4.95 -16.50 22.33
N TRP A 28 6.26 -16.51 22.05
CA TRP A 28 6.93 -15.40 21.40
C TRP A 28 6.37 -15.11 20.00
N ALA A 29 6.13 -16.13 19.19
CA ALA A 29 5.55 -15.97 17.86
C ALA A 29 4.19 -15.25 17.93
N SER A 30 3.32 -15.69 18.83
CA SER A 30 2.00 -15.10 19.03
C SER A 30 2.06 -13.63 19.44
N GLU A 31 2.95 -13.28 20.39
CA GLU A 31 3.14 -11.90 20.84
C GLU A 31 3.71 -11.00 19.73
N ILE A 32 4.71 -11.50 19.00
CA ILE A 32 5.34 -10.78 17.89
C ILE A 32 4.32 -10.53 16.78
N GLU A 33 3.54 -11.54 16.41
CA GLU A 33 2.50 -11.40 15.38
C GLU A 33 1.45 -10.35 15.76
N LEU A 34 1.00 -10.34 17.02
CA LEU A 34 0.04 -9.35 17.50
C LEU A 34 0.58 -7.93 17.35
N ARG A 35 1.83 -7.71 17.78
CA ARG A 35 2.49 -6.40 17.64
C ARG A 35 2.72 -6.05 16.17
N HIS A 36 3.17 -7.00 15.36
CA HIS A 36 3.45 -6.80 13.94
C HIS A 36 2.18 -6.36 13.19
N ARG A 37 1.01 -6.94 13.49
CA ARG A 37 -0.25 -6.50 12.87
C ARG A 37 -0.55 -5.04 13.17
N SER A 38 -0.31 -4.59 14.40
CA SER A 38 -0.48 -3.19 14.79
C SER A 38 0.51 -2.28 14.06
N TYR A 39 1.81 -2.62 14.10
CA TYR A 39 2.84 -1.84 13.42
C TYR A 39 2.62 -1.75 11.91
N ALA A 40 2.30 -2.87 11.25
CA ALA A 40 2.05 -2.89 9.82
C ALA A 40 0.82 -2.07 9.42
N ARG A 41 -0.17 -1.91 10.31
CA ARG A 41 -1.29 -1.01 10.08
C ARG A 41 -0.84 0.45 10.15
N THR A 42 -0.15 0.83 11.22
CA THR A 42 0.34 2.20 11.42
C THR A 42 1.33 2.61 10.32
N GLU A 43 2.23 1.71 9.91
CA GLU A 43 3.17 1.94 8.82
C GLU A 43 2.44 2.23 7.49
N ARG A 44 1.44 1.42 7.13
CA ARG A 44 0.60 1.67 5.95
C ARG A 44 -0.14 3.00 6.04
N GLU A 45 -0.62 3.38 7.22
CA GLU A 45 -1.32 4.66 7.43
C GLU A 45 -0.36 5.85 7.24
N ILE A 46 0.88 5.76 7.76
CA ILE A 46 1.93 6.76 7.58
C ILE A 46 2.36 6.86 6.12
N GLU A 47 2.61 5.73 5.46
CA GLU A 47 2.99 5.69 4.05
C GLU A 47 1.90 6.31 3.17
N ARG A 48 0.64 5.94 3.41
CA ARG A 48 -0.52 6.51 2.72
C ARG A 48 -0.62 8.02 2.92
N TYR A 49 -0.43 8.49 4.16
CA TYR A 49 -0.45 9.92 4.48
C TYR A 49 0.56 10.70 3.65
N TRP A 50 1.82 10.25 3.60
CA TRP A 50 2.87 10.94 2.85
C TRP A 50 2.68 10.88 1.34
N LYS A 51 2.17 9.75 0.81
CA LYS A 51 1.79 9.64 -0.60
C LYS A 51 0.70 10.65 -0.97
N LEU A 52 -0.34 10.80 -0.13
CA LEU A 52 -1.39 11.80 -0.35
C LEU A 52 -0.85 13.23 -0.22
N ARG A 53 0.03 13.50 0.75
CA ARG A 53 0.71 14.80 0.85
C ARG A 53 1.50 15.13 -0.41
N TYR A 54 2.21 14.17 -0.98
CA TYR A 54 2.93 14.34 -2.24
C TYR A 54 1.98 14.65 -3.40
N VAL A 55 0.89 13.90 -3.56
CA VAL A 55 -0.13 14.20 -4.59
C VAL A 55 -0.71 15.60 -4.40
N GLY A 56 -0.97 16.01 -3.15
CA GLY A 56 -1.47 17.34 -2.82
C GLY A 56 -0.50 18.49 -3.14
N GLN A 57 0.79 18.23 -3.31
CA GLN A 57 1.77 19.22 -3.79
C GLN A 57 1.72 19.39 -5.32
N HIS A 58 1.08 18.46 -6.02
CA HIS A 58 1.07 18.33 -7.47
C HIS A 58 -0.38 18.35 -8.02
N LEU A 59 -1.25 19.15 -7.41
CA LEU A 59 -2.64 19.31 -7.86
C LEU A 59 -2.70 19.82 -9.31
N GLY A 60 -3.72 19.39 -10.05
CA GLY A 60 -3.89 19.68 -11.47
C GLY A 60 -3.01 18.84 -12.40
N GLN A 61 -2.09 18.02 -11.87
CA GLN A 61 -1.39 17.02 -12.67
C GLN A 61 -2.25 15.77 -12.87
N VAL A 62 -2.06 15.12 -14.02
CA VAL A 62 -2.73 13.86 -14.36
C VAL A 62 -1.84 12.70 -13.95
N PHE A 63 -2.30 11.91 -12.98
CA PHE A 63 -1.62 10.70 -12.51
C PHE A 63 -2.09 9.48 -13.29
N ALA A 64 -1.15 8.63 -13.71
CA ALA A 64 -1.44 7.31 -14.24
C ALA A 64 -2.06 6.43 -13.15
N ALA A 65 -3.19 5.79 -13.45
CA ALA A 65 -3.87 4.92 -12.52
C ALA A 65 -4.50 3.71 -13.19
N ARG A 66 -4.67 2.65 -12.40
CA ARG A 66 -5.32 1.40 -12.81
C ARG A 66 -6.42 1.00 -11.86
N VAL A 67 -7.56 0.58 -12.41
CA VAL A 67 -8.69 0.07 -11.62
C VAL A 67 -8.34 -1.32 -11.06
N ARG A 68 -8.29 -1.44 -9.73
CA ARG A 68 -8.05 -2.71 -9.03
C ARG A 68 -9.32 -3.53 -8.88
N ARG A 69 -10.44 -2.89 -8.56
CA ARG A 69 -11.76 -3.51 -8.42
C ARG A 69 -12.88 -2.48 -8.45
N GLU A 70 -14.06 -2.94 -8.81
CA GLU A 70 -15.30 -2.18 -8.73
C GLU A 70 -16.01 -2.46 -7.39
N LEU A 71 -16.62 -1.42 -6.81
CA LEU A 71 -17.28 -1.42 -5.52
C LEU A 71 -18.64 -0.71 -5.65
N ASN A 72 -19.62 -1.37 -6.26
CA ASN A 72 -20.95 -0.82 -6.52
C ASN A 72 -20.90 0.57 -7.22
N GLN A 73 -21.02 1.66 -6.46
CA GLN A 73 -21.00 3.05 -6.97
C GLN A 73 -19.61 3.71 -6.91
N ARG A 74 -18.58 2.94 -6.54
CA ARG A 74 -17.20 3.37 -6.42
C ARG A 74 -16.29 2.42 -7.16
N ILE A 75 -15.09 2.89 -7.46
CA ILE A 75 -13.98 2.07 -7.92
C ILE A 75 -12.81 2.23 -6.97
N GLU A 76 -12.07 1.14 -6.77
CA GLU A 76 -10.75 1.18 -6.14
C GLU A 76 -9.70 1.22 -7.23
N ILE A 77 -8.87 2.25 -7.16
CA ILE A 77 -7.80 2.52 -8.12
C ILE A 77 -6.45 2.47 -7.41
N GLU A 78 -5.41 2.27 -8.19
CA GLU A 78 -4.02 2.34 -7.79
C GLU A 78 -3.31 3.36 -8.67
N LEU A 79 -2.72 4.40 -8.08
CA LEU A 79 -1.82 5.29 -8.80
C LEU A 79 -0.52 4.54 -9.05
N GLU A 80 -0.15 4.34 -10.32
CA GLU A 80 0.87 3.35 -10.72
C GLU A 80 2.25 3.69 -10.14
N ASP A 81 2.71 4.93 -10.31
CA ASP A 81 4.05 5.36 -9.86
C ASP A 81 4.20 5.42 -8.33
N LEU A 82 3.07 5.58 -7.63
CA LEU A 82 3.07 5.74 -6.17
C LEU A 82 2.64 4.46 -5.44
N GLY A 83 2.07 3.48 -6.14
CA GLY A 83 1.37 2.35 -5.50
C GLY A 83 0.32 2.83 -4.48
N LEU A 84 -0.30 4.00 -4.71
CA LEU A 84 -1.29 4.58 -3.80
C LEU A 84 -2.68 4.07 -4.16
N VAL A 85 -3.32 3.37 -3.22
CA VAL A 85 -4.67 2.85 -3.40
C VAL A 85 -5.70 3.82 -2.82
N CYS A 86 -6.70 4.19 -3.61
CA CYS A 86 -7.78 5.08 -3.19
C CYS A 86 -9.11 4.68 -3.83
N GLN A 87 -10.22 5.17 -3.25
CA GLN A 87 -11.56 4.94 -3.77
C GLN A 87 -12.11 6.22 -4.36
N LEU A 88 -12.67 6.13 -5.56
CA LEU A 88 -13.33 7.24 -6.25
C LEU A 88 -14.75 6.86 -6.65
N PRO A 89 -15.68 7.83 -6.73
CA PRO A 89 -16.99 7.59 -7.31
C PRO A 89 -16.88 7.21 -8.78
N GLY A 90 -17.72 6.28 -9.22
CA GLY A 90 -17.77 5.83 -10.60
C GLY A 90 -17.88 4.31 -10.74
N SER A 91 -17.97 3.86 -11.99
CA SER A 91 -18.01 2.45 -12.37
C SER A 91 -17.09 2.28 -13.59
N ARG A 92 -16.11 1.39 -13.44
CA ARG A 92 -15.14 1.02 -14.47
C ARG A 92 -14.74 -0.44 -14.26
N PRO A 93 -14.55 -1.23 -15.33
CA PRO A 93 -14.06 -2.59 -15.21
C PRO A 93 -12.68 -2.66 -14.56
N LYS A 94 -12.42 -3.73 -13.81
CA LYS A 94 -11.10 -4.07 -13.30
C LYS A 94 -10.08 -4.13 -14.44
N GLY A 95 -8.89 -3.59 -14.20
CA GLY A 95 -7.78 -3.57 -15.16
C GLY A 95 -7.78 -2.36 -16.11
N THR A 96 -8.85 -1.55 -16.12
CA THR A 96 -8.89 -0.31 -16.90
C THR A 96 -7.75 0.62 -16.48
N GLN A 97 -6.96 1.08 -17.44
CA GLN A 97 -5.98 2.15 -17.28
C GLN A 97 -6.65 3.50 -17.55
N LEU A 98 -6.34 4.49 -16.72
CA LEU A 98 -6.94 5.82 -16.80
C LEU A 98 -6.01 6.88 -16.21
N GLY A 99 -6.23 8.14 -16.59
CA GLY A 99 -5.61 9.29 -15.95
C GLY A 99 -6.52 9.88 -14.88
N ILE A 100 -5.94 10.46 -13.84
CA ILE A 100 -6.69 11.19 -12.81
C ILE A 100 -6.06 12.55 -12.61
N GLU A 101 -6.79 13.59 -12.97
CA GLU A 101 -6.43 14.95 -12.60
C GLU A 101 -6.89 15.20 -11.17
N VAL A 102 -5.94 15.27 -10.24
CA VAL A 102 -6.26 15.41 -8.81
C VAL A 102 -6.50 16.88 -8.50
N MET A 103 -7.70 17.19 -8.03
CA MET A 103 -8.16 18.56 -7.74
C MET A 103 -8.03 18.88 -6.25
N GLN A 104 -8.22 17.88 -5.39
CA GLN A 104 -8.15 18.05 -3.94
C GLN A 104 -7.69 16.75 -3.28
N VAL A 105 -6.96 16.88 -2.18
CA VAL A 105 -6.53 15.75 -1.36
C VAL A 105 -6.81 16.03 0.11
N ASP A 106 -7.26 15.02 0.83
CA ASP A 106 -7.34 15.00 2.29
C ASP A 106 -6.43 13.86 2.83
N PRO A 107 -5.17 14.18 3.20
CA PRO A 107 -4.24 13.21 3.74
C PRO A 107 -4.68 12.61 5.08
N GLU A 108 -5.38 13.38 5.92
CA GLU A 108 -5.86 12.95 7.24
C GLU A 108 -7.00 11.94 7.08
N GLY A 109 -7.99 12.26 6.24
CA GLY A 109 -9.08 11.35 5.90
C GLY A 109 -8.68 10.20 4.97
N GLY A 110 -7.50 10.28 4.34
CA GLY A 110 -7.01 9.25 3.44
C GLY A 110 -7.71 9.21 2.09
N THR A 111 -8.20 10.36 1.62
CA THR A 111 -9.02 10.46 0.40
C THR A 111 -8.44 11.48 -0.57
N LEU A 112 -8.79 11.34 -1.85
CA LEU A 112 -8.53 12.33 -2.87
C LEU A 112 -9.77 12.47 -3.75
N PHE A 113 -9.90 13.64 -4.36
CA PHE A 113 -10.93 13.96 -5.33
C PHE A 113 -10.29 14.47 -6.61
N GLY A 114 -10.81 14.01 -7.74
CA GLY A 114 -10.29 14.34 -9.05
C GLY A 114 -11.22 13.92 -10.16
N GLU A 115 -10.89 14.34 -11.37
CA GLU A 115 -11.62 13.99 -12.58
C GLU A 115 -10.87 12.92 -13.35
N PHE A 116 -11.64 12.02 -13.98
CA PHE A 116 -11.07 11.05 -14.90
C PHE A 116 -10.61 11.74 -16.19
N ARG A 117 -9.39 11.40 -16.61
CA ARG A 117 -8.76 11.83 -17.87
C ARG A 117 -8.27 10.60 -18.63
N ASN A 118 -7.81 10.81 -19.85
CA ASN A 118 -7.10 9.76 -20.61
C ASN A 118 -5.81 9.39 -19.88
N HIS A 119 -5.39 8.14 -20.02
CA HIS A 119 -4.14 7.70 -19.42
C HIS A 119 -2.98 8.50 -20.02
N PRO A 120 -2.06 9.06 -19.21
CA PRO A 120 -0.99 9.92 -19.73
C PRO A 120 -0.06 9.20 -20.73
N GLY A 121 -0.01 7.87 -20.69
CA GLY A 121 0.68 7.06 -21.71
C GLY A 121 0.01 6.98 -23.09
N GLU A 122 -1.29 7.28 -23.21
CA GLU A 122 -2.03 7.22 -24.49
C GLU A 122 -1.92 8.52 -25.32
N ALA A 123 -1.53 9.64 -24.69
CA ALA A 123 -1.41 10.94 -25.37
C ALA A 123 -0.29 10.97 -26.42
N ASN A 124 0.70 10.08 -26.34
CA ASN A 124 1.83 10.01 -27.27
C ASN A 124 1.61 9.09 -28.49
N SER A 125 0.47 8.39 -28.58
CA SER A 125 0.14 7.47 -29.69
C SER A 125 -0.67 8.11 -30.83
N GLY A 126 -1.05 9.39 -30.73
CA GLY A 126 -1.90 10.08 -31.71
C GLY A 126 -1.17 10.93 -32.76
N ALA A 127 0.17 10.90 -32.81
CA ALA A 127 0.96 11.67 -33.77
C ALA A 127 1.83 10.72 -34.63
N GLN A 128 1.19 9.99 -35.54
CA GLN A 128 1.82 9.40 -36.73
C GLN A 128 0.90 9.56 -37.93
#